data_AF-A0A9P8PIW9-F1
#
_entry.id   AF-A0A9P8PIW9-F1
#
_cell.length_a   1.000
_cell.length_b   1.000
_cell.length_c   1.000
_cell.angle_alpha   90.00
_cell.angle_beta   90.00
_cell.angle_gamma   90.00
#
_symmetry.space_group_name_H-M   'P 1'
#
loop_
_entity.id
_entity.type
_entity.pdbx_description
1 polymer ?
#
loop_
_entity_poly.entity_id
_entity_poly.type
_entity_poly.pdbx_seq_one_letter_code
_entity_poly.pdbx_strand_id
1 'polypeptide(L)'
;MSYNGIGLSTARGSGTNGYIQKNNTNSNLLTAYERRQQSKKYSEAKKSKIIEHKDEVLVKHEHRRAVEVEVSEYRDKLEDEDKLTDEEIDKKVEEFRKKLVNEYRMKNEVQYVPRGERKNEDEQDKEEQEKYTKREREVQRPSRSYQRTRLEY
;
A
#
# COMPACT_ATOMS: atom_id res chain seq x y z
N MET A 1 1.00 -37.63 -37.66
CA MET A 1 0.40 -36.92 -36.52
C MET A 1 1.12 -35.60 -36.35
N SER A 2 0.40 -34.52 -36.01
CA SER A 2 1.01 -33.20 -35.76
C SER A 2 1.84 -33.20 -34.47
N TYR A 3 2.89 -32.37 -34.41
CA TYR A 3 3.79 -32.27 -33.26
C TYR A 3 3.12 -31.51 -32.10
N ASN A 4 3.09 -32.11 -30.90
CA ASN A 4 2.43 -31.54 -29.71
C ASN A 4 0.96 -31.11 -29.92
N GLY A 5 0.25 -31.76 -30.85
CA GLY A 5 -1.13 -31.42 -31.18
C GLY A 5 -1.30 -30.07 -31.90
N ILE A 6 -0.22 -29.44 -32.37
CA ILE A 6 -0.24 -28.11 -33.01
C ILE A 6 0.15 -28.24 -34.49
N GLY A 7 -0.62 -27.61 -35.37
CA GLY A 7 -0.36 -27.54 -36.80
C GLY A 7 -1.07 -28.60 -37.66
N LEU A 8 -0.60 -28.79 -38.89
CA LEU A 8 -1.25 -29.63 -39.89
C LEU A 8 -0.96 -31.13 -39.65
N SER A 9 -1.96 -31.98 -39.89
CA SER A 9 -1.82 -33.45 -39.82
C SER A 9 -0.95 -33.99 -40.96
N THR A 10 -1.00 -33.36 -42.13
CA THR A 10 -0.17 -33.63 -43.31
C THR A 10 -0.06 -32.34 -44.15
N ALA A 11 1.09 -32.09 -44.80
CA ALA A 11 1.27 -30.96 -45.72
C ALA A 11 0.58 -31.17 -47.10
N ARG A 12 0.17 -32.40 -47.40
CA ARG A 12 -0.55 -32.75 -48.63
C ARG A 12 -1.97 -32.16 -48.57
N GLY A 13 -2.34 -31.41 -49.60
CA GLY A 13 -3.66 -30.77 -49.69
C GLY A 13 -3.75 -29.40 -49.01
N SER A 14 -2.75 -28.96 -48.25
CA SER A 14 -2.72 -27.60 -47.67
C SER A 14 -2.20 -26.53 -48.63
N GLY A 15 -1.57 -26.93 -49.75
CA GLY A 15 -0.97 -26.00 -50.71
C GLY A 15 0.28 -25.27 -50.20
N THR A 16 0.87 -25.72 -49.07
CA THR A 16 2.05 -25.12 -48.44
C THR A 16 3.07 -26.20 -48.06
N ASN A 17 4.28 -25.80 -47.66
CA ASN A 17 5.34 -26.72 -47.22
C ASN A 17 5.12 -27.32 -45.81
N GLY A 18 4.06 -26.91 -45.10
CA GLY A 18 3.77 -27.38 -43.74
C GLY A 18 4.68 -26.79 -42.65
N TYR A 19 5.39 -25.70 -42.93
CA TYR A 19 6.25 -25.04 -41.93
C TYR A 19 5.42 -24.32 -40.87
N ILE A 20 5.65 -24.66 -39.60
CA ILE A 20 4.91 -24.13 -38.45
C ILE A 20 5.89 -23.30 -37.60
N GLN A 21 5.61 -22.02 -37.41
CA GLN A 21 6.36 -21.14 -36.51
C GLN A 21 5.61 -20.95 -35.19
N LYS A 22 6.35 -20.87 -34.07
CA LYS A 22 5.77 -20.43 -32.81
C LYS A 22 5.40 -18.94 -32.89
N ASN A 23 4.28 -18.56 -32.28
CA ASN A 23 3.96 -17.15 -32.13
C ASN A 23 4.83 -16.52 -31.03
N ASN A 24 5.72 -15.60 -31.41
CA ASN A 24 6.61 -14.89 -30.50
C ASN A 24 5.93 -13.75 -29.73
N THR A 25 4.72 -13.30 -30.12
CA THR A 25 4.00 -12.27 -29.35
C THR A 25 3.31 -12.83 -28.10
N ASN A 26 3.02 -14.14 -28.10
CA ASN A 26 2.35 -14.83 -27.00
C ASN A 26 3.31 -15.31 -25.89
N SER A 27 4.63 -15.18 -26.05
CA SER A 27 5.60 -15.61 -25.02
C SER A 27 5.60 -14.72 -23.78
N ASN A 28 5.06 -13.51 -23.89
CA ASN A 28 5.11 -12.49 -22.85
C ASN A 28 3.72 -12.21 -22.23
N LEU A 29 2.69 -12.97 -22.64
CA LEU A 29 1.38 -12.88 -22.02
C LEU A 29 1.42 -13.65 -20.71
N LEU A 30 1.40 -12.90 -19.59
CA LEU A 30 1.15 -13.47 -18.26
C LEU A 30 0.00 -14.47 -18.34
N THR A 31 0.16 -15.62 -17.71
CA THR A 31 -0.92 -16.60 -17.59
C THR A 31 -2.15 -15.96 -16.94
N ALA A 32 -3.35 -16.53 -17.17
CA ALA A 32 -4.56 -16.04 -16.53
C ALA A 32 -4.44 -16.01 -14.99
N TYR A 33 -3.66 -16.95 -14.43
CA TYR A 33 -3.31 -16.99 -13.01
C TYR A 33 -2.46 -15.79 -12.58
N GLU A 34 -1.36 -15.52 -13.28
CA GLU A 34 -0.47 -14.39 -12.95
C GLU A 34 -1.18 -13.05 -13.07
N ARG A 35 -2.03 -12.86 -14.10
CA ARG A 35 -2.86 -11.65 -14.23
C ARG A 35 -3.80 -11.48 -13.05
N ARG A 36 -4.43 -12.58 -12.60
CA ARG A 36 -5.32 -12.55 -11.41
C ARG A 36 -4.53 -12.19 -10.15
N GLN A 37 -3.32 -12.72 -9.98
CA GLN A 37 -2.47 -12.37 -8.83
C GLN A 37 -2.03 -10.91 -8.85
N GLN A 38 -1.64 -10.38 -10.01
CA GLN A 38 -1.28 -8.97 -10.14
C GLN A 38 -2.47 -8.05 -9.86
N SER A 39 -3.66 -8.40 -10.36
CA SER A 39 -4.90 -7.66 -10.07
C SER A 39 -5.27 -7.66 -8.59
N LYS A 40 -5.09 -8.80 -7.90
CA LYS A 40 -5.28 -8.89 -6.44
C LYS A 40 -4.33 -7.97 -5.69
N LYS A 41 -3.02 -8.03 -6.00
CA LYS A 41 -2.01 -7.15 -5.39
C LYS A 41 -2.35 -5.67 -5.58
N TYR A 42 -2.77 -5.29 -6.79
CA TYR A 42 -3.18 -3.91 -7.08
C TYR A 42 -4.44 -3.51 -6.29
N SER A 43 -5.42 -4.42 -6.16
CA SER A 43 -6.62 -4.17 -5.38
C SER A 43 -6.33 -4.05 -3.88
N GLU A 44 -5.42 -4.85 -3.34
CA GLU A 44 -5.00 -4.78 -1.94
C GLU A 44 -4.27 -3.46 -1.63
N ALA A 45 -3.35 -3.05 -2.51
CA ALA A 45 -2.66 -1.76 -2.41
C ALA A 45 -3.63 -0.56 -2.51
N LYS A 46 -4.74 -0.71 -3.25
CA LYS A 46 -5.78 0.32 -3.31
C LYS A 46 -6.65 0.34 -2.04
N LYS A 47 -6.94 -0.83 -1.45
CA LYS A 47 -7.72 -0.93 -0.20
C LYS A 47 -6.99 -0.32 0.98
N SER A 48 -5.67 -0.50 1.09
CA SER A 48 -4.89 0.11 2.19
C SER A 48 -4.99 1.65 2.18
N LYS A 49 -5.04 2.28 1.00
CA LYS A 49 -5.22 3.73 0.86
C LYS A 49 -6.63 4.24 1.23
N ILE A 50 -7.65 3.38 1.20
CA ILE A 50 -9.04 3.78 1.53
C ILE A 50 -9.31 3.73 3.04
N ILE A 51 -8.54 2.94 3.80
CA ILE A 51 -8.71 2.74 5.25
C ILE A 51 -8.23 3.97 6.06
N GLU A 52 -7.57 4.95 5.44
CA GLU A 52 -7.05 6.13 6.14
C GLU A 52 -8.11 7.16 6.57
N HIS A 53 -9.33 7.11 6.03
CA HIS A 53 -10.39 8.02 6.46
C HIS A 53 -11.03 7.52 7.76
N LYS A 54 -10.37 7.79 8.89
CA LYS A 54 -10.97 7.65 10.22
C LYS A 54 -12.01 8.75 10.42
N ASP A 55 -13.21 8.39 10.86
CA ASP A 55 -14.25 9.35 11.20
C ASP A 55 -13.80 10.27 12.34
N GLU A 56 -13.68 11.56 12.08
CA GLU A 56 -13.20 12.54 13.07
C GLU A 56 -14.02 12.53 14.37
N VAL A 57 -15.33 12.27 14.27
CA VAL A 57 -16.22 12.19 15.43
C VAL A 57 -15.85 11.00 16.33
N LEU A 58 -15.57 9.85 15.72
CA LEU A 58 -15.19 8.65 16.45
C LEU A 58 -13.85 8.87 17.15
N VAL A 59 -12.87 9.43 16.44
CA VAL A 59 -11.56 9.77 16.98
C VAL A 59 -11.71 10.72 18.17
N LYS A 60 -12.48 11.81 18.04
CA LYS A 60 -12.71 12.76 19.14
C LYS A 60 -13.35 12.07 20.37
N HIS A 61 -14.27 11.14 20.15
CA HIS A 61 -14.91 10.38 21.23
C HIS A 61 -13.94 9.42 21.93
N GLU A 62 -13.09 8.71 21.18
CA GLU A 62 -12.06 7.85 21.76
C GLU A 62 -11.12 8.63 22.68
N HIS A 63 -10.67 9.81 22.23
CA HIS A 63 -9.82 10.69 23.05
C HIS A 63 -10.55 11.17 24.31
N ARG A 64 -11.81 11.61 24.19
CA ARG A 64 -12.59 12.03 25.36
C ARG A 64 -12.76 10.87 26.36
N ARG A 65 -13.02 9.66 25.87
CA ARG A 65 -13.12 8.47 26.73
C ARG A 65 -11.82 8.15 27.44
N ALA A 66 -10.69 8.25 26.74
CA ALA A 66 -9.37 8.03 27.34
C ALA A 66 -9.11 8.98 28.51
N VAL A 67 -9.40 10.27 28.33
CA VAL A 67 -9.30 11.27 29.41
C VAL A 67 -10.21 10.92 30.59
N GLU A 68 -11.48 10.57 30.34
CA GLU A 68 -12.41 10.24 31.43
C GLU A 68 -12.02 8.97 32.19
N VAL A 69 -11.44 7.98 31.51
CA VAL A 69 -10.92 6.76 32.16
C VAL A 69 -9.75 7.10 33.07
N GLU A 70 -8.76 7.84 32.58
CA GLU A 70 -7.60 8.26 33.39
C GLU A 70 -8.02 9.13 34.58
N VAL A 71 -9.02 9.99 34.40
CA VAL A 71 -9.61 10.81 35.47
C VAL A 71 -10.32 9.95 36.50
N SER A 72 -11.07 8.94 36.09
CA SER A 72 -11.73 7.99 37.00
C SER A 72 -10.71 7.23 37.82
N GLU A 73 -9.68 6.67 37.18
CA GLU A 73 -8.62 5.93 37.88
C GLU A 73 -7.85 6.82 38.87
N TYR A 74 -7.66 8.11 38.55
CA TYR A 74 -7.01 9.05 39.45
C TYR A 74 -7.88 9.38 40.67
N ARG A 75 -9.20 9.50 40.47
CA ARG A 75 -10.15 9.66 41.55
C ARG A 75 -10.14 8.45 42.48
N ASP A 76 -10.23 7.23 41.93
CA ASP A 76 -10.21 5.99 42.71
C ASP A 76 -8.94 5.90 43.58
N LYS A 77 -7.77 6.27 43.03
CA LYS A 77 -6.51 6.32 43.79
C LYS A 77 -6.54 7.33 44.94
N LEU A 78 -7.15 8.49 44.74
CA LEU A 78 -7.26 9.51 45.79
C LEU A 78 -8.24 9.11 46.89
N GLU A 79 -9.32 8.42 46.53
CA GLU A 79 -10.28 7.85 47.46
C GLU A 79 -9.65 6.72 48.29
N ASP A 80 -8.90 5.80 47.66
CA ASP A 80 -8.18 4.71 48.35
C ASP A 80 -7.11 5.20 49.34
N GLU A 81 -6.56 6.39 49.13
CA GLU A 81 -5.54 6.96 50.02
C GLU A 81 -6.12 7.53 51.33
N ASP A 82 -7.44 7.72 51.46
CA ASP A 82 -8.20 8.13 52.66
C ASP A 82 -7.67 9.39 53.41
N LYS A 83 -6.81 10.20 52.77
CA LYS A 83 -6.13 11.36 53.38
C LYS A 83 -6.80 12.70 53.09
N LEU A 84 -7.68 12.74 52.09
CA LEU A 84 -8.28 13.97 51.58
C LEU A 84 -9.79 13.96 51.79
N THR A 85 -10.36 15.15 51.87
CA THR A 85 -11.82 15.32 51.85
C THR A 85 -12.35 15.29 50.41
N ASP A 86 -13.61 14.91 50.23
CA ASP A 86 -14.27 14.83 48.91
C ASP A 86 -14.12 16.12 48.09
N GLU A 87 -14.19 17.29 48.75
CA GLU A 87 -14.01 18.60 48.09
C GLU A 87 -12.59 18.81 47.56
N GLU A 88 -11.57 18.27 48.24
CA GLU A 88 -10.17 18.36 47.82
C GLU A 88 -9.87 17.36 46.70
N ILE A 89 -10.50 16.18 46.75
CA ILE A 89 -10.44 15.17 45.69
C ILE A 89 -11.03 15.76 44.41
N ASP A 90 -12.23 16.35 44.46
CA ASP A 90 -12.88 16.94 43.29
C ASP A 90 -12.03 18.06 42.68
N LYS A 91 -11.41 18.93 43.49
CA LYS A 91 -10.50 19.98 43.00
C LYS A 91 -9.29 19.39 42.29
N LYS A 92 -8.63 18.40 42.88
CA LYS A 92 -7.46 17.74 42.27
C LYS A 92 -7.83 17.00 40.99
N VAL A 93 -8.99 16.36 40.96
CA VAL A 93 -9.52 15.64 39.79
C VAL A 93 -9.85 16.63 38.67
N GLU A 94 -10.44 17.78 38.97
CA GLU A 94 -10.73 18.81 37.97
C GLU A 94 -9.44 19.42 37.39
N GLU A 95 -8.45 19.69 38.23
CA GLU A 95 -7.12 20.12 37.79
C GLU A 95 -6.44 19.07 36.91
N PHE A 96 -6.54 17.79 37.27
CA PHE A 96 -5.99 16.68 36.50
C PHE A 96 -6.67 16.54 35.14
N ARG A 97 -8.00 16.63 35.09
CA ARG A 97 -8.78 16.66 33.83
C ARG A 97 -8.32 17.79 32.92
N LYS A 98 -8.15 19.01 33.44
CA LYS A 98 -7.66 20.17 32.67
C LYS A 98 -6.25 19.94 32.12
N LYS A 99 -5.35 19.34 32.91
CA LYS A 99 -3.99 18.99 32.48
C LYS A 99 -4.00 18.00 31.31
N LEU A 100 -4.76 16.91 31.43
CA LEU A 100 -4.86 15.89 30.38
C LEU A 100 -5.42 16.47 29.08
N VAL A 101 -6.52 17.23 29.15
CA VAL A 101 -7.11 17.87 27.95
C VAL A 101 -6.11 18.79 27.26
N ASN A 102 -5.33 19.56 28.03
CA ASN A 102 -4.29 20.44 27.47
C ASN A 102 -3.15 19.64 26.83
N GLU A 103 -2.70 18.56 27.46
CA GLU A 103 -1.68 17.68 26.89
C GLU A 103 -2.13 17.05 25.56
N TYR A 104 -3.38 16.54 25.52
CA TYR A 104 -3.98 16.04 24.28
C TYR A 104 -4.08 17.11 23.20
N ARG A 105 -4.45 18.34 23.58
CA ARG A 105 -4.50 19.46 22.63
C ARG A 105 -3.11 19.77 22.05
N MET A 106 -2.08 19.86 22.90
CA MET A 106 -0.71 20.11 22.46
C MET A 106 -0.19 19.01 21.54
N LYS A 107 -0.45 17.74 21.87
CA LYS A 107 -0.07 16.59 21.05
C LYS A 107 -0.73 16.62 19.67
N ASN A 108 -1.98 17.06 19.58
CA ASN A 108 -2.70 17.22 18.31
C ASN A 108 -2.19 18.42 17.49
N GLU A 109 -1.84 19.54 18.14
CA GLU A 109 -1.30 20.73 17.46
C GLU A 109 0.10 20.47 16.85
N VAL A 110 0.94 19.66 17.51
CA VAL A 110 2.30 19.31 17.03
C VAL A 110 2.28 18.38 15.80
N GLN A 111 1.15 17.73 15.48
CA GLN A 111 1.03 16.89 14.28
C GLN A 111 0.79 17.67 12.98
N TYR A 112 0.57 18.99 13.04
CA TYR A 112 0.42 19.80 11.83
C TYR A 112 1.78 19.97 11.13
N VAL A 113 2.00 19.20 10.07
CA VAL A 113 3.15 19.35 9.17
C VAL A 113 2.77 20.32 8.05
N PRO A 114 3.46 21.46 7.87
CA PRO A 114 3.17 22.40 6.79
C PRO A 114 3.18 21.70 5.43
N ARG A 115 2.32 22.14 4.51
CA ARG A 115 2.19 21.52 3.19
C ARG A 115 3.53 21.38 2.44
N GLY A 116 4.48 22.29 2.67
CA GLY A 116 5.82 22.26 2.06
C GLY A 116 6.80 21.25 2.65
N GLU A 117 6.52 20.69 3.83
CA GLU A 117 7.39 19.73 4.53
C GLU A 117 6.87 18.29 4.47
N ARG A 118 5.68 18.08 3.90
CA ARG A 118 5.22 16.74 3.54
C ARG A 118 6.20 16.17 2.51
N LYS A 119 6.87 15.06 2.84
CA LYS A 119 7.63 14.29 1.84
C LYS A 119 6.68 14.02 0.68
N ASN A 120 7.05 14.44 -0.54
CA ASN A 120 6.23 14.21 -1.72
C ASN A 120 6.15 12.70 -1.98
N GLU A 121 5.13 12.04 -1.42
CA GLU A 121 4.83 10.63 -1.72
C GLU A 121 4.62 10.44 -3.24
N ASP A 122 4.13 11.49 -3.92
CA ASP A 122 4.02 11.56 -5.38
C ASP A 122 5.37 11.51 -6.12
N GLU A 123 6.47 12.00 -5.53
CA GLU A 123 7.81 11.89 -6.13
C GLU A 123 8.39 10.49 -5.94
N GLN A 124 8.10 9.84 -4.81
CA GLN A 124 8.49 8.44 -4.57
C GLN A 124 7.72 7.49 -5.49
N ASP A 125 6.42 7.69 -5.65
CA ASP A 125 5.56 6.93 -6.56
C ASP A 125 5.98 7.13 -8.03
N LYS A 126 6.38 8.35 -8.43
CA LYS A 126 6.94 8.63 -9.76
C LYS A 126 8.29 7.96 -9.98
N GLU A 127 9.20 8.03 -9.01
CA GLU A 127 10.48 7.33 -9.08
C GLU A 127 10.31 5.80 -9.18
N GLU A 128 9.36 5.22 -8.44
CA GLU A 128 9.08 3.79 -8.51
C GLU A 128 8.47 3.39 -9.85
N GLN A 129 7.54 4.18 -10.40
CA GLN A 129 6.97 3.95 -11.72
C GLN A 129 8.03 4.09 -12.83
N GLU A 130 8.93 5.07 -12.73
CA GLU A 130 10.07 5.20 -13.65
C GLU A 130 11.04 4.02 -13.52
N LYS A 131 11.35 3.56 -12.31
CA LYS A 131 12.19 2.37 -12.08
C LYS A 131 11.54 1.11 -12.66
N TYR A 132 10.24 0.92 -12.48
CA TYR A 132 9.48 -0.22 -13.00
C TYR A 132 9.44 -0.20 -14.53
N THR A 133 9.10 0.93 -15.15
CA THR A 133 9.07 1.07 -16.62
C THR A 133 10.47 0.95 -17.25
N LYS A 134 11.52 1.45 -16.59
CA LYS A 134 12.91 1.28 -17.04
C LYS A 134 13.34 -0.19 -17.00
N ARG A 135 12.96 -0.93 -15.96
CA ARG A 135 13.22 -2.37 -15.83
C ARG A 135 12.48 -3.19 -16.90
N GLU A 136 11.22 -2.88 -17.19
CA GLU A 136 10.49 -3.54 -18.29
C GLU A 136 11.11 -3.27 -19.66
N ARG A 137 11.54 -2.02 -19.91
CA ARG A 137 12.26 -1.67 -21.15
C ARG A 137 13.59 -2.39 -21.29
N GLU A 138 14.31 -2.63 -20.20
CA GLU A 138 15.55 -3.42 -20.20
C GLU A 138 15.29 -4.91 -20.47
N VAL A 139 14.22 -5.49 -19.91
CA VAL A 139 13.80 -6.87 -20.18
C VAL A 139 13.35 -7.06 -21.64
N GLN A 140 12.77 -6.02 -22.25
CA GLN A 140 12.39 -6.02 -23.67
C GLN A 140 13.51 -5.65 -24.65
N ARG A 141 14.71 -5.26 -24.17
CA ARG A 141 15.84 -5.03 -25.07
C ARG A 141 16.34 -6.39 -25.58
N PRO A 142 16.24 -6.68 -26.89
CA PRO A 142 16.83 -7.89 -27.44
C PRO A 142 18.35 -7.86 -27.19
N SER A 143 18.92 -9.02 -26.85
CA SER A 143 20.35 -9.13 -26.53
C SER A 143 21.19 -8.56 -27.69
N ARG A 144 22.17 -7.71 -27.34
CA ARG A 144 23.09 -7.06 -28.29
C ARG A 144 23.92 -8.05 -29.13
N SER A 145 23.81 -9.35 -28.86
CA SER A 145 24.37 -10.45 -29.64
C SER A 145 23.72 -10.65 -31.02
N TYR A 146 22.53 -10.07 -31.28
CA TYR A 146 21.83 -10.19 -32.57
C TYR A 146 22.15 -9.09 -33.59
N GLN A 147 23.16 -8.25 -33.36
CA GLN A 147 23.57 -7.22 -34.32
C GLN A 147 24.87 -7.53 -35.10
N ARG A 148 25.46 -8.72 -34.95
CA ARG A 148 26.76 -9.05 -35.58
C ARG A 148 26.74 -10.30 -36.46
N THR A 149 25.69 -10.51 -37.24
CA THR A 149 25.68 -11.51 -38.33
C THR A 149 25.02 -10.93 -39.57
N ARG A 150 25.66 -9.93 -40.17
CA ARG A 150 25.37 -9.51 -41.55
C ARG A 150 26.65 -8.98 -42.19
N LEU A 151 27.57 -9.89 -42.45
CA LEU A 151 28.65 -9.76 -43.41
C LEU A 151 29.00 -11.19 -43.84
N GLU A 152 29.15 -11.35 -45.16
CA GLU A 152 29.42 -12.59 -45.90
C GLU A 152 28.17 -13.43 -46.24
N TYR A 153 27.57 -13.13 -47.39
CA TYR A 153 27.64 -13.95 -48.61
C TYR A 153 27.39 -13.07 -49.83
#